data_AF-A0A962UAU9-F1
#
_entry.id   AF-A0A962UAU9-F1
#
_cell.length_a   1.000
_cell.length_b   1.000
_cell.length_c   1.000
_cell.angle_alpha   90.00
_cell.angle_beta   90.00
_cell.angle_gamma   90.00
#
_symmetry.space_group_name_H-M   'P 1'
#
loop_
_entity.id
_entity.type
_entity.pdbx_description
1 polymer ?
#
loop_
_entity_poly.entity_id
_entity_poly.type
_entity_poly.pdbx_seq_one_letter_code
_entity_poly.pdbx_strand_id
1 'polypeptide(L)'
;MFPRLLDPRPYFSHLPDPRRETRNKLHALEDILMIVLSAVLSGIEDWVGMETFAQERETWLRSFLRLPNGIPAHDTLSDVIGRLDPVAF
;
A
#
# COMPACT_ATOMS: atom_id res chain seq x y z
N MET A 1 2.09 12.92 -26.21
CA MET A 1 1.05 12.07 -25.60
C MET A 1 1.72 11.37 -24.43
N PHE A 2 1.41 11.75 -23.19
CA PHE A 2 1.94 11.01 -22.03
C PHE A 2 1.37 9.59 -22.10
N PRO A 3 2.19 8.54 -21.94
CA PRO A 3 1.67 7.18 -21.90
C PRO A 3 0.61 7.10 -20.80
N ARG A 4 -0.52 6.48 -21.14
CA ARG A 4 -1.58 6.23 -20.16
C ARG A 4 -0.98 5.24 -19.16
N LEU A 5 -0.59 5.73 -17.99
CA LEU A 5 -0.13 4.87 -16.90
C LEU A 5 -1.24 3.85 -16.63
N LEU A 6 -0.89 2.57 -16.71
CA LEU A 6 -1.81 1.49 -16.38
C LEU A 6 -2.05 1.53 -14.87
N ASP A 7 -3.30 1.33 -14.47
CA ASP A 7 -3.64 1.12 -13.07
C ASP A 7 -3.01 -0.19 -12.59
N PRO A 8 -2.14 -0.19 -11.57
CA PRO A 8 -1.48 -1.40 -11.09
C PRO A 8 -2.40 -2.27 -10.21
N ARG A 9 -3.51 -1.74 -9.69
CA ARG A 9 -4.42 -2.45 -8.78
C ARG A 9 -4.96 -3.78 -9.31
N PRO A 10 -5.36 -3.91 -10.59
CA PRO A 10 -5.83 -5.18 -11.15
C PRO A 10 -4.80 -6.32 -11.04
N TYR A 11 -3.49 -6.03 -11.07
CA TYR A 11 -2.45 -7.05 -10.91
C TYR A 11 -2.37 -7.57 -9.46
N PHE A 12 -2.78 -6.77 -8.48
CA PHE A 12 -2.81 -7.17 -7.06
C PHE A 12 -4.07 -7.97 -6.70
N SER A 13 -5.09 -7.99 -7.56
CA SER A 13 -6.38 -8.62 -7.24
C SER A 13 -6.31 -10.13 -6.99
N HIS A 14 -5.28 -10.80 -7.51
CA HIS A 14 -5.04 -12.22 -7.33
C HIS A 14 -4.08 -12.54 -6.17
N LEU A 15 -3.47 -11.53 -5.55
CA LEU A 15 -2.51 -11.75 -4.48
C LEU A 15 -3.25 -12.20 -3.21
N PRO A 16 -2.97 -13.40 -2.68
CA PRO A 16 -3.59 -13.84 -1.45
C PRO A 16 -3.11 -12.94 -0.30
N ASP A 17 -4.04 -12.52 0.55
CA ASP A 17 -3.69 -11.73 1.73
C ASP A 17 -3.10 -12.64 2.82
N PRO A 18 -1.79 -12.54 3.13
CA PRO A 18 -1.14 -13.45 4.06
C PRO A 18 -1.48 -13.13 5.53
N ARG A 19 -2.21 -12.05 5.79
CA ARG A 19 -2.53 -11.59 7.13
C ARG A 19 -3.68 -12.41 7.69
N ARG A 20 -3.56 -12.78 8.98
CA ARG A 20 -4.61 -13.49 9.71
C ARG A 20 -5.90 -12.65 9.77
N GLU A 21 -7.04 -13.31 9.60
CA GLU A 21 -8.35 -12.69 9.79
C GLU A 21 -8.58 -12.38 11.28
N THR A 22 -8.43 -11.10 11.63
CA THR A 22 -8.57 -10.58 13.00
C THR A 22 -9.26 -9.21 12.97
N ARG A 23 -9.75 -8.75 14.12
CA ARG A 23 -10.32 -7.40 14.26
C ARG A 23 -9.33 -6.27 13.95
N ASN A 24 -8.03 -6.56 13.97
CA ASN A 24 -6.96 -5.58 13.71
C ASN A 24 -6.61 -5.47 12.22
N LYS A 25 -7.25 -6.27 11.33
CA LYS A 25 -7.09 -6.18 9.88
C LYS A 25 -7.89 -4.98 9.34
N LEU A 26 -7.43 -3.78 9.65
CA LEU A 26 -8.16 -2.52 9.41
C LEU A 26 -7.93 -1.94 8.02
N HIS A 27 -6.80 -2.24 7.37
CA HIS A 27 -6.43 -1.67 6.08
C HIS A 27 -6.53 -2.72 4.98
N ALA A 28 -7.12 -2.34 3.84
CA ALA A 28 -7.16 -3.19 2.66
C ALA A 28 -5.72 -3.51 2.20
N LEU A 29 -5.49 -4.73 1.71
CA LEU A 29 -4.16 -5.10 1.21
C LEU A 29 -3.75 -4.20 0.04
N GLU A 30 -4.69 -3.97 -0.89
CA GLU A 30 -4.49 -3.08 -2.03
C GLU A 30 -4.07 -1.66 -1.60
N ASP A 31 -4.71 -1.08 -0.57
CA ASP A 31 -4.35 0.25 -0.06
C ASP A 31 -2.88 0.29 0.42
N ILE A 32 -2.44 -0.75 1.15
CA ILE A 32 -1.06 -0.86 1.64
C ILE A 32 -0.07 -0.98 0.46
N LEU A 33 -0.36 -1.87 -0.50
CA LEU A 33 0.50 -2.08 -1.67
C LEU A 33 0.65 -0.80 -2.50
N MET A 34 -0.44 -0.07 -2.71
CA MET A 34 -0.45 1.18 -3.45
C MET A 34 0.32 2.30 -2.75
N ILE A 35 0.25 2.38 -1.42
CA ILE A 35 1.03 3.34 -0.63
C ILE A 35 2.52 3.05 -0.78
N VAL A 36 2.93 1.79 -0.56
CA VAL A 36 4.34 1.38 -0.64
C VAL A 36 4.89 1.59 -2.05
N LEU A 37 4.16 1.18 -3.08
CA LEU A 37 4.55 1.42 -4.48
C LEU A 37 4.73 2.92 -4.77
N SER A 38 3.79 3.76 -4.34
CA SER A 38 3.85 5.21 -4.57
C SER A 38 5.04 5.86 -3.88
N ALA A 39 5.35 5.42 -2.65
CA ALA A 39 6.47 5.93 -1.88
C ALA A 39 7.82 5.50 -2.49
N VAL A 40 7.96 4.23 -2.87
CA VAL A 40 9.17 3.71 -3.55
C VAL A 40 9.42 4.45 -4.88
N LEU A 41 8.37 4.65 -5.69
CA LEU A 41 8.47 5.42 -6.93
C LEU A 41 8.83 6.90 -6.70
N SER A 42 8.58 7.41 -5.50
CA SER A 42 8.96 8.76 -5.08
C SER A 42 10.37 8.82 -4.45
N GLY A 43 11.11 7.70 -4.46
CA GLY A 43 12.48 7.62 -3.95
C GLY A 43 12.59 7.42 -2.44
N ILE A 44 11.53 6.92 -1.79
CA ILE A 44 11.51 6.66 -0.35
C ILE A 44 11.79 5.19 -0.09
N GLU A 45 12.79 4.92 0.74
CA GLU A 45 13.36 3.58 0.91
C GLU A 45 13.17 3.00 2.33
N ASP A 46 12.62 3.79 3.27
CA ASP A 46 12.39 3.37 4.65
C ASP A 46 10.92 3.49 5.08
N TRP A 47 10.49 2.62 6.00
CA TRP A 47 9.08 2.51 6.38
C TRP A 47 8.50 3.75 7.06
N VAL A 48 9.32 4.44 7.88
CA VAL A 48 8.91 5.67 8.58
C VAL A 48 8.71 6.79 7.56
N GLY A 49 9.60 6.90 6.58
CA GLY A 49 9.48 7.78 5.44
C GLY A 49 8.22 7.47 4.60
N MET A 50 7.89 6.19 4.39
CA MET A 50 6.68 5.80 3.66
C MET A 50 5.40 6.23 4.38
N GLU A 51 5.33 6.05 5.71
CA GLU A 51 4.23 6.57 6.52
C GLU A 51 4.13 8.10 6.42
N THR A 52 5.26 8.79 6.57
CA THR A 52 5.34 10.26 6.46
C THR A 52 4.84 10.74 5.10
N PHE A 53 5.30 10.12 4.01
CA PHE A 53 4.82 10.41 2.66
C PHE A 53 3.33 10.19 2.50
N ALA A 54 2.82 9.09 3.04
CA ALA A 54 1.40 8.77 2.93
C ALA A 54 0.52 9.77 3.68
N GLN A 55 0.99 10.29 4.82
CA GLN A 55 0.35 11.38 5.54
C GLN A 55 0.39 12.69 4.74
N GLU A 56 1.56 13.07 4.20
CA GLU A 56 1.72 14.29 3.39
C GLU A 56 0.91 14.26 2.09
N ARG A 57 0.70 13.06 1.53
CA ARG A 57 -0.01 12.83 0.27
C ARG A 57 -1.40 12.24 0.46
N GLU A 58 -1.95 12.26 1.68
CA GLU A 58 -3.22 11.61 1.98
C GLU A 58 -4.35 12.07 1.06
N THR A 59 -4.47 13.38 0.80
CA THR A 59 -5.46 13.94 -0.12
C THR A 59 -5.35 13.34 -1.53
N TRP A 60 -4.14 13.15 -2.02
CA TRP A 60 -3.91 12.54 -3.33
C TRP A 60 -4.20 11.04 -3.31
N LEU A 61 -3.75 10.31 -2.28
CA LEU A 61 -4.02 8.89 -2.10
C LEU A 61 -5.53 8.61 -2.04
N ARG A 62 -6.30 9.44 -1.33
CA ARG A 62 -7.77 9.35 -1.25
C ARG A 62 -8.50 9.57 -2.57
N SER A 63 -7.84 10.08 -3.60
CA SER A 63 -8.45 10.18 -4.93
C SER A 63 -8.62 8.81 -5.61
N PHE A 64 -7.90 7.78 -5.15
CA PHE A 64 -8.00 6.42 -5.69
C PHE A 64 -8.04 5.30 -4.63
N LEU A 65 -7.72 5.58 -3.37
CA LEU A 65 -7.79 4.65 -2.23
C LEU A 65 -8.94 5.00 -1.29
N ARG A 66 -9.52 3.99 -0.62
CA ARG A 66 -10.63 4.22 0.32
C ARG A 66 -10.14 4.67 1.70
N LEU A 67 -9.10 4.02 2.24
CA LEU A 67 -8.48 4.34 3.53
C LEU A 67 -9.51 4.59 4.66
N PRO A 68 -10.41 3.62 4.93
CA PRO A 68 -11.50 3.78 5.90
C PRO A 68 -11.00 4.02 7.34
N ASN A 69 -9.79 3.55 7.64
CA ASN A 69 -9.13 3.69 8.93
C ASN A 69 -7.89 4.61 8.86
N GLY A 70 -7.81 5.48 7.85
CA GLY A 70 -6.68 6.38 7.65
C GLY A 70 -5.42 5.68 7.12
N ILE A 71 -4.28 6.36 7.27
CA ILE A 71 -2.97 5.89 6.84
C ILE A 71 -2.46 4.80 7.80
N PRO A 72 -2.07 3.61 7.31
CA PRO A 72 -1.44 2.58 8.14
C PRO A 72 -0.06 3.07 8.66
N ALA A 73 0.27 2.71 9.90
CA ALA A 73 1.57 3.00 10.49
C ALA A 73 2.71 2.22 9.78
N HIS A 74 3.95 2.70 9.88
CA HIS A 74 5.13 2.05 9.34
C HIS A 74 5.30 0.58 9.78
N ASP A 75 4.93 0.26 11.03
CA ASP A 75 4.90 -1.13 11.53
C ASP A 75 3.91 -2.01 10.76
N THR A 76 2.74 -1.45 10.41
CA THR A 76 1.75 -2.16 9.59
C THR A 76 2.26 -2.32 8.16
N LEU A 77 2.88 -1.29 7.57
CA LEU A 77 3.45 -1.39 6.23
C LEU A 77 4.51 -2.50 6.16
N SER A 78 5.47 -2.48 7.08
CA SER A 78 6.58 -3.45 7.11
C SER A 78 6.12 -4.88 7.40
N ASP A 79 5.23 -5.10 8.38
CA ASP A 79 4.70 -6.44 8.69
C ASP A 79 3.95 -7.03 7.49
N VAL A 80 3.12 -6.22 6.80
CA VAL A 80 2.32 -6.72 5.70
C VAL A 80 3.16 -7.03 4.47
N ILE A 81 4.06 -6.12 4.08
CA ILE A 81 4.97 -6.37 2.94
C ILE A 81 5.90 -7.55 3.24
N GLY A 82 6.44 -7.65 4.46
CA GLY A 82 7.32 -8.74 4.86
C GLY A 82 6.67 -10.13 4.90
N ARG A 83 5.33 -10.20 4.92
CA ARG A 83 4.57 -11.47 4.88
C ARG A 83 4.18 -11.91 3.47
N LEU A 84 4.35 -11.06 2.46
CA LEU A 84 3.99 -11.41 1.08
C LEU A 84 4.88 -12.57 0.60
N ASP A 85 4.27 -13.53 -0.08
CA ASP A 85 5.01 -14.58 -0.78
C ASP A 85 5.58 -13.98 -2.08
N PRO A 86 6.91 -13.87 -2.23
CA PRO A 86 7.51 -13.31 -3.45
C PRO A 86 7.27 -14.17 -4.69
N VAL A 87 6.86 -15.44 -4.54
CA VAL A 87 6.51 -16.32 -5.67
C VAL A 87 5.06 -16.14 -6.12
N ALA A 88 4.21 -15.56 -5.28
CA ALA A 88 2.82 -15.26 -5.60
C ALA A 88 2.65 -13.97 -6.43
N PHE A 89 3.75 -13.27 -6.73
CA PHE A 89 3.80 -11.99 -7.42
C PHE A 89 4.32 -12.12 -8.86
#